data_AF-A0A7S2CNL6-F1
#
_entry.id   AF-A0A7S2CNL6-F1
#
_cell.length_a   1.000
_cell.length_b   1.000
_cell.length_c   1.000
_cell.angle_alpha   90.00
_cell.angle_beta   90.00
_cell.angle_gamma   90.00
#
_symmetry.space_group_name_H-M   'P 1'
#
loop_
_entity.id
_entity.type
_entity.pdbx_description
1 polymer ?
#
loop_
_entity_poly.entity_id
_entity_poly.type
_entity_poly.pdbx_seq_one_letter_code
_entity_poly.pdbx_strand_id
1 'polypeptide(L)'
;RFCSRAAGNDVGDWARGNPTRCELSDPYARANEKLVGAVDQLLLRVATALLREEPELLEDPGAVLQASGLDKSRWPSVGPCLAYLQDRIGVPRDMQMPAAKLLRAYLGEAISALPKS
;
A
#
# COMPACT_ATOMS: atom_id res chain seq x y z
N ARG A 1 6.74 -4.74 -4.47
CA ARG A 1 6.47 -5.35 -5.81
C ARG A 1 5.19 -6.15 -5.84
N PHE A 2 5.03 -7.22 -5.03
CA PHE A 2 3.82 -8.04 -5.07
C PHE A 2 2.54 -7.27 -4.66
N CYS A 3 2.65 -6.39 -3.66
CA CYS A 3 1.58 -5.46 -3.28
C CYS A 3 1.19 -4.47 -4.40
N SER A 4 2.07 -4.23 -5.37
CA SER A 4 1.83 -3.35 -6.51
C SER A 4 1.35 -4.11 -7.75
N ARG A 5 1.09 -5.42 -7.63
CA ARG A 5 0.58 -6.23 -8.73
C ARG A 5 -0.85 -5.81 -9.07
N ALA A 6 -1.13 -5.63 -10.35
CA ALA A 6 -2.45 -5.17 -10.80
C ALA A 6 -2.88 -3.81 -10.18
N ALA A 7 -1.94 -3.04 -9.63
CA ALA A 7 -2.26 -1.72 -9.08
C ALA A 7 -2.31 -0.67 -10.21
N GLY A 8 -3.49 -0.12 -10.48
CA GLY A 8 -3.71 0.91 -11.52
C GLY A 8 -4.15 0.36 -12.87
N ASN A 9 -4.27 1.24 -13.88
CA ASN A 9 -4.78 0.90 -15.21
C ASN A 9 -3.68 0.46 -16.21
N ASP A 10 -2.40 0.67 -15.90
CA ASP A 10 -1.28 0.47 -16.85
C ASP A 10 -0.43 -0.77 -16.55
N VAL A 11 -1.04 -1.79 -15.93
CA VAL A 11 -0.37 -3.00 -15.39
C VAL A 11 -0.66 -4.28 -16.18
N GLY A 12 -1.07 -4.11 -17.44
CA GLY A 12 -1.42 -5.17 -18.37
C GLY A 12 -2.92 -5.46 -18.43
N ASP A 13 -3.32 -6.29 -19.39
CA ASP A 13 -4.69 -6.74 -19.64
C ASP A 13 -5.15 -7.81 -18.61
N TRP A 14 -4.77 -7.63 -17.35
CA TRP A 14 -5.37 -8.37 -16.24
C TRP A 14 -6.77 -7.79 -16.08
N ALA A 15 -7.77 -8.64 -16.27
CA ALA A 15 -9.08 -8.17 -16.69
C ALA A 15 -9.86 -7.49 -15.54
N ARG A 16 -9.73 -6.16 -15.42
CA ARG A 16 -10.72 -5.32 -14.72
C ARG A 16 -12.06 -5.46 -15.45
N GLY A 17 -12.90 -6.38 -14.98
CA GLY A 17 -14.21 -6.66 -15.58
C GLY A 17 -14.45 -8.12 -16.00
N ASN A 18 -13.48 -9.02 -15.82
CA ASN A 18 -13.72 -10.45 -15.98
C ASN A 18 -13.88 -11.13 -14.61
N PRO A 19 -15.10 -11.57 -14.23
CA PRO A 19 -15.37 -12.14 -12.90
C PRO A 19 -14.64 -13.47 -12.66
N THR A 20 -14.10 -14.10 -13.71
CA THR A 20 -13.34 -15.36 -13.60
C THR A 20 -11.85 -15.15 -13.31
N ARG A 21 -11.37 -13.89 -13.30
CA ARG A 21 -9.97 -13.56 -13.01
C ARG A 21 -9.84 -12.86 -11.66
N CYS A 22 -8.74 -13.14 -10.97
CA CYS A 22 -8.41 -12.52 -9.68
C CYS A 22 -7.05 -11.84 -9.81
N GLU A 23 -6.95 -10.58 -9.35
CA GLU A 23 -5.78 -9.71 -9.53
C GLU A 23 -4.46 -10.35 -9.10
N LEU A 24 -4.48 -11.06 -7.97
CA LEU A 24 -3.30 -11.68 -7.36
C LEU A 24 -2.96 -13.04 -7.96
N SER A 25 -3.95 -13.71 -8.57
CA SER A 25 -3.82 -15.06 -9.13
C SER A 25 -3.66 -15.07 -10.66
N ASP A 26 -3.91 -13.95 -11.34
CA ASP A 26 -3.78 -13.85 -12.79
C ASP A 26 -2.29 -13.90 -13.19
N PRO A 27 -1.85 -14.91 -13.97
CA PRO A 27 -0.46 -15.01 -14.41
C PRO A 27 -0.01 -13.83 -15.29
N TYR A 28 -0.93 -13.11 -15.92
CA TYR A 28 -0.65 -11.95 -16.77
C TYR A 28 -0.64 -10.62 -16.00
N ALA A 29 -1.09 -10.58 -14.74
CA ALA A 29 -1.04 -9.38 -13.93
C ALA A 29 0.41 -8.98 -13.62
N ARG A 30 0.80 -7.77 -14.03
CA ARG A 30 2.15 -7.23 -13.81
C ARG A 30 2.18 -6.30 -12.60
N ALA A 31 3.37 -6.16 -12.01
CA ALA A 31 3.61 -5.17 -10.97
C ALA A 31 3.66 -3.76 -11.57
N ASN A 32 3.04 -2.79 -10.88
CA ASN A 32 3.24 -1.38 -11.19
C ASN A 32 4.55 -0.90 -10.55
N GLU A 33 5.66 -1.03 -11.27
CA GLU A 33 6.97 -0.63 -10.76
C GLU A 33 7.03 0.87 -10.40
N LYS A 34 6.19 1.71 -11.01
CA LYS A 34 6.12 3.15 -10.70
C LYS A 34 5.61 3.44 -9.28
N LEU A 35 4.80 2.53 -8.71
CA LEU A 35 4.27 2.69 -7.35
C LEU A 35 5.26 2.23 -6.28
N VAL A 36 6.27 1.42 -6.65
CA VAL A 36 7.15 0.77 -5.66
C VAL A 36 7.90 1.77 -4.80
N GLY A 37 8.47 2.83 -5.41
CA GLY A 37 9.19 3.86 -4.66
C GLY A 37 8.29 4.64 -3.69
N ALA A 38 7.07 4.98 -4.13
CA ALA A 38 6.10 5.69 -3.29
C ALA A 38 5.62 4.82 -2.11
N VAL A 39 5.32 3.54 -2.37
CA VAL A 39 4.91 2.58 -1.33
C VAL A 39 6.05 2.35 -0.33
N ASP A 40 7.29 2.23 -0.79
CA ASP A 40 8.47 2.05 0.06
C ASP A 40 8.67 3.24 1.01
N GLN A 41 8.61 4.47 0.49
CA GLN A 41 8.73 5.69 1.31
C GLN A 41 7.59 5.81 2.35
N LEU A 42 6.37 5.42 1.99
CA LEU A 42 5.25 5.40 2.95
C LEU A 42 5.43 4.34 4.03
N LEU A 43 5.94 3.15 3.69
CA LEU A 43 6.23 2.11 4.68
C LEU A 43 7.34 2.54 5.64
N LEU A 44 8.37 3.21 5.15
CA LEU A 44 9.41 3.81 6.00
C LEU A 44 8.81 4.87 6.93
N ARG A 45 7.89 5.70 6.44
CA ARG A 45 7.17 6.68 7.27
C ARG A 45 6.32 6.00 8.35
N VAL A 46 5.59 4.93 8.00
CA VAL A 46 4.81 4.11 8.95
C VAL A 46 5.69 3.49 10.02
N ALA A 47 6.82 2.90 9.63
CA ALA A 47 7.78 2.33 10.57
C ALA A 47 8.36 3.41 11.50
N THR A 48 8.64 4.59 10.98
CA THR A 48 9.13 5.74 11.77
C THR A 48 8.10 6.20 12.78
N ALA A 49 6.83 6.36 12.37
CA ALA A 49 5.72 6.72 13.24
C ALA A 49 5.54 5.68 14.36
N LEU A 50 5.58 4.39 14.02
CA LEU A 50 5.44 3.31 14.99
C LEU A 50 6.58 3.27 16.00
N LEU A 51 7.83 3.44 15.56
CA LEU A 51 9.02 3.36 16.42
C LEU A 51 9.18 4.59 17.33
N ARG A 52 8.67 5.75 16.90
CA ARG A 52 8.70 6.99 17.67
C ARG A 52 7.44 7.24 18.47
N GLU A 53 6.40 6.43 18.26
CA GLU A 53 5.06 6.62 18.82
C GLU A 53 4.45 7.99 18.43
N GLU A 54 4.74 8.43 17.20
CA GLU A 54 4.34 9.73 16.62
C GLU A 54 3.37 9.48 15.43
N PRO A 55 2.07 9.20 15.69
CA PRO A 55 1.09 8.94 14.62
C PRO A 55 0.83 10.16 13.74
N GLU A 56 1.12 11.38 14.22
CA GLU A 56 0.94 12.64 13.46
C GLU A 56 1.80 12.66 12.19
N LEU A 57 2.89 11.90 12.18
CA LEU A 57 3.75 11.70 11.01
C LEU A 57 3.01 11.07 9.81
N LEU A 58 1.81 10.52 10.02
CA LEU A 58 0.96 9.91 9.01
C LEU A 58 -0.17 10.82 8.49
N GLU A 59 -0.34 12.03 9.02
CA GLU A 59 -1.45 12.92 8.65
C GLU A 59 -1.36 13.45 7.20
N ASP A 60 -0.15 13.62 6.67
CA ASP A 60 0.08 14.07 5.28
C ASP A 60 0.93 13.07 4.48
N PRO A 61 0.33 11.95 4.03
CA PRO A 61 0.98 11.05 3.10
C PRO A 61 1.15 11.66 1.70
N GLY A 62 0.40 12.73 1.38
CA GLY A 62 0.48 13.45 0.10
C GLY A 62 1.87 14.06 -0.14
N ALA A 63 2.48 14.65 0.88
CA ALA A 63 3.87 15.13 0.81
C ALA A 63 4.86 14.01 0.49
N VAL A 64 4.68 12.81 1.07
CA VAL A 64 5.53 11.64 0.79
C VAL A 64 5.36 11.18 -0.65
N LEU A 65 4.10 11.10 -1.13
CA LEU A 65 3.80 10.74 -2.51
C LEU A 65 4.39 11.74 -3.51
N GLN A 66 4.28 13.03 -3.22
CA GLN A 66 4.86 14.08 -4.06
C GLN A 66 6.39 14.01 -4.08
N ALA A 67 7.03 13.83 -2.91
CA ALA A 67 8.49 13.70 -2.81
C ALA A 67 9.01 12.44 -3.54
N SER A 68 8.20 11.38 -3.62
CA SER A 68 8.55 10.17 -4.39
C SER A 68 8.54 10.38 -5.91
N GLY A 69 8.09 11.54 -6.40
CA GLY A 69 7.95 11.83 -7.83
C GLY A 69 6.78 11.11 -8.49
N LEU A 70 5.85 10.54 -7.71
CA LEU A 70 4.68 9.84 -8.25
C LEU A 70 3.65 10.84 -8.76
N ASP A 71 3.24 10.66 -10.02
CA ASP A 71 2.18 11.46 -10.62
C ASP A 71 0.86 11.36 -9.84
N LYS A 72 0.18 12.50 -9.68
CA LYS A 72 -1.07 12.62 -8.89
C LYS A 72 -2.18 11.71 -9.39
N SER A 73 -2.23 11.44 -10.70
CA SER A 73 -3.22 10.51 -11.29
C SER A 73 -3.13 9.09 -10.73
N ARG A 74 -1.99 8.72 -10.13
CA ARG A 74 -1.68 7.37 -9.64
C ARG A 74 -1.82 7.21 -8.13
N TRP A 75 -1.98 8.30 -7.40
CA TRP A 75 -2.12 8.28 -5.94
C TRP A 75 -3.23 7.35 -5.46
N PRO A 76 -4.40 7.24 -6.11
CA PRO A 76 -5.44 6.30 -5.71
C PRO A 76 -5.02 4.82 -5.75
N SER A 77 -4.00 4.48 -6.55
CA SER A 77 -3.51 3.10 -6.66
C SER A 77 -2.58 2.69 -5.51
N VAL A 78 -2.16 3.64 -4.66
CA VAL A 78 -1.29 3.36 -3.50
C VAL A 78 -2.08 2.73 -2.35
N GLY A 79 -3.32 3.18 -2.11
CA GLY A 79 -4.18 2.65 -1.04
C GLY A 79 -4.37 1.13 -1.10
N PRO A 80 -4.77 0.56 -2.26
CA PRO A 80 -4.86 -0.89 -2.44
C PRO A 80 -3.55 -1.64 -2.17
N CYS A 81 -2.39 -1.04 -2.48
CA CYS A 81 -1.09 -1.66 -2.20
C CYS A 81 -0.84 -1.78 -0.69
N LEU A 82 -1.16 -0.73 0.08
CA LEU A 82 -1.00 -0.74 1.54
C LEU A 82 -2.04 -1.64 2.22
N ALA A 83 -3.28 -1.64 1.75
CA ALA A 83 -4.33 -2.54 2.23
C ALA A 83 -3.94 -4.01 2.04
N TYR A 84 -3.40 -4.35 0.86
CA TYR A 84 -2.84 -5.69 0.62
C TYR A 84 -1.78 -6.08 1.66
N LEU A 85 -0.87 -5.16 2.02
CA LEU A 85 0.14 -5.44 3.04
C LEU A 85 -0.47 -5.61 4.43
N GLN A 86 -1.44 -4.78 4.80
CA GLN A 86 -2.16 -4.85 6.06
C GLN A 86 -2.85 -6.23 6.24
N ASP A 87 -3.52 -6.72 5.20
CA ASP A 87 -4.21 -8.01 5.17
C ASP A 87 -3.25 -9.20 5.24
N ARG A 88 -2.00 -9.02 4.80
CA ARG A 88 -0.99 -10.08 4.73
C ARG A 88 -0.21 -10.29 6.02
N ILE A 89 -0.32 -9.37 6.99
CA ILE A 89 0.26 -9.55 8.33
C ILE A 89 -0.39 -10.77 8.97
N GLY A 90 0.36 -11.86 9.18
CA GLY A 90 -0.13 -13.11 9.74
C GLY A 90 0.26 -13.33 11.19
N VAL A 91 -0.64 -13.90 11.99
CA VAL A 91 -0.41 -14.32 13.38
C VAL A 91 -0.70 -15.82 13.50
N PRO A 92 0.19 -16.64 14.11
CA PRO A 92 1.45 -16.28 14.77
C PRO A 92 2.67 -16.29 13.84
N ARG A 93 2.50 -16.54 12.54
CA ARG A 93 3.61 -16.77 11.60
C ARG A 93 4.61 -15.62 11.54
N ASP A 94 4.13 -14.37 11.43
CA ASP A 94 4.99 -13.21 11.18
C ASP A 94 5.32 -12.48 12.49
N MET A 95 4.36 -12.37 13.43
CA MET A 95 4.55 -11.71 14.72
C MET A 95 3.46 -12.08 15.75
N GLN A 96 3.65 -11.63 17.00
CA GLN A 96 2.67 -11.76 18.09
C GLN A 96 1.44 -10.86 17.87
N MET A 97 0.29 -11.27 18.42
CA MET A 97 -0.98 -10.55 18.26
C MET A 97 -0.92 -9.05 18.62
N PRO A 98 -0.26 -8.61 19.71
CA PRO A 98 -0.18 -7.18 20.03
C PRO A 98 0.58 -6.38 18.98
N ALA A 99 1.73 -6.90 18.51
CA ALA A 99 2.53 -6.26 17.46
C ALA A 99 1.76 -6.18 16.14
N ALA A 100 1.06 -7.25 15.75
CA ALA A 100 0.24 -7.26 14.54
C ALA A 100 -0.89 -6.24 14.60
N LYS A 101 -1.56 -6.10 15.76
CA LYS A 101 -2.61 -5.09 15.94
C LYS A 101 -2.07 -3.68 15.76
N LEU A 102 -0.94 -3.35 16.38
CA LEU A 102 -0.33 -2.03 16.26
C LEU A 102 0.10 -1.72 14.82
N LEU A 103 0.85 -2.61 14.17
CA LEU A 103 1.29 -2.38 12.79
C LEU A 103 0.10 -2.21 11.83
N ARG A 104 -0.96 -3.02 12.00
CA ARG A 104 -2.20 -2.87 11.21
C ARG A 104 -2.89 -1.54 11.48
N ALA A 105 -2.91 -1.05 12.72
CA ALA A 105 -3.50 0.24 13.06
C ALA A 105 -2.77 1.39 12.35
N TYR A 106 -1.44 1.46 12.46
CA TYR A 106 -0.63 2.50 11.79
C TYR A 106 -0.75 2.44 10.26
N LEU A 107 -0.80 1.24 9.67
CA LEU A 107 -1.11 1.10 8.24
C LEU A 107 -2.51 1.62 7.89
N GLY A 108 -3.50 1.36 8.75
CA GLY A 108 -4.88 1.83 8.57
C GLY A 108 -5.00 3.36 8.66
N GLU A 109 -4.25 3.99 9.55
CA GLU A 109 -4.15 5.45 9.65
C GLU A 109 -3.54 6.05 8.37
N ALA A 110 -2.40 5.51 7.92
CA ALA A 110 -1.77 5.94 6.68
C ALA A 110 -2.70 5.78 5.46
N ILE A 111 -3.44 4.67 5.36
CA ILE A 111 -4.42 4.44 4.29
C ILE A 111 -5.56 5.44 4.36
N SER A 112 -6.04 5.75 5.56
CA SER A 112 -7.18 6.65 5.78
C SER A 112 -6.84 8.12 5.48
N ALA A 113 -5.58 8.51 5.71
CA ALA A 113 -5.05 9.83 5.41
C ALA A 113 -4.67 10.02 3.91
N LEU A 114 -4.69 8.96 3.10
CA LEU A 114 -4.37 9.09 1.67
C LEU A 114 -5.32 10.06 0.97
N PRO A 115 -4.80 10.92 0.08
CA PRO A 115 -5.61 11.82 -0.71
C PRO A 115 -6.58 11.03 -1.58
N LYS A 116 -7.88 11.29 -1.40
CA LYS A 116 -8.95 10.70 -2.19
C LYS A 116 -9.05 11.46 -3.52
N SER A 117 -9.06 10.74 -4.64
CA SER A 117 -9.29 11.31 -5.99
C SER A 117 -10.70 11.84 -6.15
#